data_AF-A0A2D7JSP1-F1
#
_entry.id   AF-A0A2D7JSP1-F1
#
_cell.length_a   1.000
_cell.length_b   1.000
_cell.length_c   1.000
_cell.angle_alpha   90.00
_cell.angle_beta   90.00
_cell.angle_gamma   90.00
#
_symmetry.space_group_name_H-M   'P 1'
#
loop_
_entity.id
_entity.type
_entity.pdbx_description
1 polymer ?
#
loop_
_entity_poly.entity_id
_entity_poly.type
_entity_poly.pdbx_seq_one_letter_code
_entity_poly.pdbx_strand_id
1 'polypeptide(L)'
;MFSEEPLLTMDEDDDDLDIYAALGLNAPLDDAPAVNNFNSALHIDPTDPLAAFMDDDDDEEEEPLLFGAISSPSVPVEELLAILVKDTLGDAQLHESLPTENVSVNLDSTHIQKDRDAYHLSLIIEMGGEQIRPFATVKASGDTWTPMEPPKSLHQGWIPLYQSLAKALTNALKQQGRPSSF
;
A
#
# COMPACT_ATOMS: atom_id res chain seq x y z
N MET A 1 32.49 -13.24 -52.17
CA MET A 1 33.15 -12.52 -51.07
C MET A 1 32.08 -11.81 -50.27
N PHE A 2 31.56 -12.46 -49.23
CA PHE A 2 31.10 -11.84 -47.98
C PHE A 2 31.29 -12.92 -46.94
N SER A 3 32.18 -12.62 -45.99
CA SER A 3 32.73 -13.55 -45.01
C SER A 3 31.71 -13.94 -43.96
N GLU A 4 31.92 -15.12 -43.38
CA GLU A 4 31.40 -15.54 -42.08
C GLU A 4 31.51 -14.42 -41.03
N GLU A 5 30.42 -14.14 -40.35
CA GLU A 5 30.45 -13.69 -38.95
C GLU A 5 29.55 -14.63 -38.14
N PRO A 6 30.10 -15.38 -37.17
CA PRO A 6 29.35 -16.32 -36.38
C PRO A 6 28.46 -15.61 -35.36
N LEU A 7 27.26 -16.14 -35.17
CA LEU A 7 26.45 -15.92 -33.97
C LEU A 7 27.32 -16.19 -32.74
N LEU A 8 27.68 -15.13 -32.02
CA LEU A 8 28.30 -15.25 -30.71
C LEU A 8 27.28 -15.87 -29.76
N THR A 9 27.48 -17.15 -29.49
CA THR A 9 27.05 -17.80 -28.26
C THR A 9 27.71 -17.08 -27.09
N MET A 10 26.94 -16.29 -26.36
CA MET A 10 27.27 -15.83 -25.01
C MET A 10 26.32 -16.55 -24.06
N ASP A 11 26.52 -17.86 -23.95
CA ASP A 11 26.32 -18.57 -22.70
C ASP A 11 27.71 -18.59 -22.06
N GLU A 12 27.93 -17.78 -21.02
CA GLU A 12 28.93 -17.94 -19.95
C GLU A 12 28.90 -16.68 -19.04
N ASP A 13 28.25 -16.85 -17.88
CA ASP A 13 28.50 -16.17 -16.60
C ASP A 13 28.12 -14.68 -16.41
N ASP A 14 26.81 -14.38 -16.36
CA ASP A 14 26.27 -13.08 -15.87
C ASP A 14 26.33 -12.97 -14.32
N ASP A 15 26.76 -14.03 -13.62
CA ASP A 15 26.91 -14.08 -12.16
C ASP A 15 28.31 -13.63 -11.66
N ASP A 16 29.30 -13.48 -12.57
CA ASP A 16 30.67 -13.05 -12.23
C ASP A 16 30.98 -11.59 -12.63
N LEU A 17 29.98 -10.85 -13.12
CA LEU A 17 30.15 -9.43 -13.39
C LEU A 17 30.04 -8.64 -12.07
N ASP A 18 31.18 -8.31 -11.47
CA ASP A 18 31.26 -7.46 -10.29
C ASP A 18 30.60 -6.09 -10.55
N ILE A 19 29.32 -5.96 -10.18
CA ILE A 19 28.47 -4.77 -10.36
C ILE A 19 29.15 -3.51 -9.78
N TYR A 20 29.92 -3.67 -8.71
CA TYR A 20 30.69 -2.60 -8.08
C TYR A 20 31.81 -2.06 -8.98
N ALA A 21 32.53 -2.96 -9.68
CA ALA A 21 33.58 -2.57 -10.63
C ALA A 21 32.99 -1.87 -11.86
N ALA A 22 31.82 -2.32 -12.34
CA ALA A 22 31.12 -1.68 -13.46
C ALA A 22 30.69 -0.23 -13.14
N LEU A 23 30.40 0.06 -11.88
CA LEU A 23 30.02 1.39 -11.39
C LEU A 23 31.23 2.24 -10.92
N GLY A 24 32.44 1.71 -11.01
CA GLY A 24 33.66 2.38 -10.51
C GLY A 24 33.71 2.55 -8.99
N LEU A 25 32.98 1.72 -8.25
CA LEU A 25 32.86 1.76 -6.80
C LEU A 25 33.70 0.65 -6.17
N ASN A 26 34.52 0.99 -5.17
CA ASN A 26 35.26 -0.02 -4.41
C ASN A 26 34.31 -0.70 -3.41
N ALA A 27 34.27 -2.04 -3.42
CA ALA A 27 33.55 -2.81 -2.42
C ALA A 27 34.14 -2.53 -1.02
N PRO A 28 33.33 -2.30 0.02
CA PRO A 28 33.83 -2.15 1.38
C PRO A 28 34.54 -3.44 1.82
N LEU A 29 35.83 -3.32 2.11
CA LEU A 29 36.62 -4.41 2.70
C LEU A 29 36.28 -4.48 4.20
N ASP A 30 35.68 -5.58 4.63
CA ASP A 30 35.58 -5.95 6.04
C ASP A 30 36.99 -6.27 6.58
N ASP A 31 37.65 -5.27 7.16
CA ASP A 31 38.79 -5.50 8.05
C ASP A 31 38.87 -4.37 9.08
N ALA A 32 38.43 -4.65 10.31
CA ALA A 32 38.67 -3.79 11.46
C ALA A 32 39.38 -4.59 12.55
N PRO A 33 40.60 -4.17 12.91
CA PRO A 33 40.80 -3.88 14.33
C PRO A 33 41.62 -2.60 14.62
N ALA A 34 41.16 -1.91 15.67
CA ALA A 34 41.93 -1.19 16.70
C ALA A 34 42.42 0.28 16.52
N VAL A 35 41.78 1.17 17.31
CA VAL A 35 42.32 2.18 18.27
C VAL A 35 43.38 3.21 17.84
N ASN A 36 43.09 4.53 17.98
CA ASN A 36 43.90 5.45 18.82
C ASN A 36 43.42 6.91 18.94
N ASN A 37 43.30 7.33 20.21
CA ASN A 37 43.35 8.67 20.81
C ASN A 37 43.94 9.83 19.98
N PHE A 38 43.24 10.98 20.02
CA PHE A 38 43.89 12.30 20.03
C PHE A 38 43.22 13.23 21.05
N ASN A 39 43.81 13.32 22.26
CA ASN A 39 43.60 14.44 23.17
C ASN A 39 44.41 15.63 22.62
N SER A 40 43.75 16.72 22.28
CA SER A 40 44.37 18.02 22.09
C SER A 40 43.37 19.10 22.53
N ALA A 41 43.84 19.93 23.44
CA ALA A 41 43.09 21.00 24.12
C ALA A 41 42.26 21.85 23.14
N LEU A 42 40.96 21.94 23.40
CA LEU A 42 39.99 22.79 22.71
C LEU A 42 40.32 24.26 22.95
N HIS A 43 41.03 24.89 22.01
CA HIS A 43 41.02 26.33 21.82
C HIS A 43 39.70 26.67 21.10
N ILE A 44 38.72 27.18 21.85
CA ILE A 44 37.39 27.51 21.32
C ILE A 44 37.52 28.84 20.58
N ASP A 45 37.47 28.77 19.25
CA ASP A 45 37.46 29.93 18.36
C ASP A 45 36.02 30.48 18.29
N PRO A 46 35.76 31.79 18.45
CA PRO A 46 34.42 32.38 18.48
C PRO A 46 33.69 32.34 17.11
N THR A 47 34.32 31.78 16.08
CA THR A 47 33.69 31.48 14.78
C THR A 47 33.36 30.00 14.60
N ASP A 48 33.54 29.18 15.64
CA ASP A 48 33.12 27.78 15.64
C ASP A 48 31.58 27.70 15.69
N PRO A 49 30.91 27.17 14.65
CA PRO A 49 29.45 27.01 14.63
C PRO A 49 28.93 26.08 15.75
N LEU A 50 29.80 25.28 16.37
CA LEU A 50 29.44 24.48 17.55
C LEU A 50 29.40 25.32 18.83
N ALA A 51 30.15 26.42 18.92
CA ALA A 51 30.08 27.34 20.06
C ALA A 51 28.73 28.08 20.11
N ALA A 52 28.12 28.36 18.94
CA ALA A 52 26.78 28.93 18.85
C ALA A 52 25.68 27.98 19.36
N PHE A 53 25.97 26.67 19.49
CA PHE A 53 25.07 25.68 20.08
C PHE A 53 25.25 25.50 21.59
N MET A 54 26.39 25.94 22.15
CA MET A 54 26.68 25.76 23.58
C MET A 54 26.41 27.03 24.41
N ASP A 55 26.11 28.16 23.77
CA ASP A 55 25.80 29.44 24.43
C ASP A 55 24.29 29.68 24.63
N ASP A 56 23.45 28.72 24.23
CA ASP A 56 21.99 28.76 24.45
C ASP A 56 21.60 28.00 25.72
N ASP A 57 22.34 28.26 26.81
CA ASP A 57 22.01 27.87 28.18
C ASP A 57 21.04 28.93 28.76
N ASP A 58 19.95 29.21 28.02
CA ASP A 58 18.82 30.01 28.49
C ASP A 58 17.61 29.09 28.63
N ASP A 59 17.01 29.13 29.82
CA ASP A 59 15.96 28.26 30.34
C ASP A 59 14.66 28.33 29.49
N GLU A 60 14.64 27.72 28.30
CA GLU A 60 13.41 27.46 27.55
C GLU A 60 13.02 25.98 27.69
N GLU A 61 11.95 25.78 28.45
CA GLU A 61 11.27 24.51 28.70
C GLU A 61 11.32 23.59 27.47
N GLU A 62 12.06 22.49 27.58
CA GLU A 62 12.21 21.46 26.55
C GLU A 62 10.82 20.84 26.22
N GLU A 63 10.04 21.48 25.35
CA GLU A 63 9.03 20.78 24.56
C GLU A 63 9.82 19.78 23.71
N PRO A 64 9.66 18.46 23.93
CA PRO A 64 10.43 17.47 23.19
C PRO A 64 9.99 17.54 21.72
N LEU A 65 10.74 18.29 20.92
CA LEU A 65 10.63 18.27 19.47
C LEU A 65 11.06 16.88 19.00
N LEU A 66 10.07 16.01 18.90
CA LEU A 66 10.15 14.65 18.37
C LEU A 66 10.52 14.71 16.88
N PHE A 67 11.79 14.99 16.62
CA PHE A 67 12.41 14.95 15.30
C PHE A 67 12.41 13.48 14.84
N GLY A 68 11.41 13.11 14.03
CA GLY A 68 11.30 11.76 13.47
C GLY A 68 9.97 11.05 13.69
N ALA A 69 8.98 11.67 14.35
CA ALA A 69 7.61 11.19 14.23
C ALA A 69 7.04 11.57 12.86
N ILE A 70 7.46 10.86 11.82
CA ILE A 70 6.48 10.49 10.81
C ILE A 70 5.42 9.70 11.56
N SER A 71 4.37 10.38 12.04
CA SER A 71 3.17 9.68 12.46
C SER A 71 2.75 8.88 11.24
N SER A 72 3.01 7.57 11.24
CA SER A 72 2.47 6.67 10.23
C SER A 72 0.99 7.02 10.14
N PRO A 73 0.48 7.45 8.96
CA PRO A 73 -0.91 7.79 8.86
C PRO A 73 -1.68 6.55 9.32
N SER A 74 -2.48 6.70 10.38
CA SER A 74 -3.37 5.64 10.84
C SER A 74 -4.49 5.55 9.82
N VAL A 75 -4.19 4.91 8.68
CA VAL A 75 -5.17 4.67 7.63
C VAL A 75 -6.10 3.58 8.15
N PRO A 76 -7.41 3.84 8.23
CA PRO A 76 -8.36 2.83 8.68
C PRO A 76 -8.36 1.63 7.70
N VAL A 77 -8.53 0.43 8.24
CA VAL A 77 -8.53 -0.82 7.47
C VAL A 77 -9.58 -0.76 6.36
N GLU A 78 -10.70 -0.11 6.60
CA GLU A 78 -11.80 0.08 5.66
C GLU A 78 -11.37 0.85 4.40
N GLU A 79 -10.49 1.85 4.52
CA GLU A 79 -9.94 2.59 3.38
C GLU A 79 -9.00 1.72 2.55
N LEU A 80 -8.16 0.91 3.21
CA LEU A 80 -7.29 -0.04 2.52
C LEU A 80 -8.11 -1.12 1.80
N LEU A 81 -9.14 -1.65 2.45
CA LEU A 81 -10.07 -2.58 1.83
C LEU A 81 -10.79 -1.95 0.64
N ALA A 82 -11.15 -0.65 0.71
CA ALA A 82 -11.80 0.03 -0.40
C ALA A 82 -10.88 0.12 -1.62
N ILE A 83 -9.60 0.41 -1.41
CA ILE A 83 -8.58 0.40 -2.47
C ILE A 83 -8.43 -1.00 -3.06
N LEU A 84 -8.33 -2.04 -2.23
CA LEU A 84 -8.23 -3.43 -2.70
C LEU A 84 -9.46 -3.85 -3.50
N VAL A 85 -10.66 -3.47 -3.05
CA VAL A 85 -11.87 -3.75 -3.80
C VAL A 85 -11.84 -3.03 -5.14
N LYS A 86 -11.52 -1.73 -5.18
CA LYS A 86 -11.40 -0.97 -6.44
C LYS A 86 -10.46 -1.63 -7.43
N ASP A 87 -9.31 -2.13 -6.96
CA ASP A 87 -8.36 -2.88 -7.78
C ASP A 87 -8.96 -4.19 -8.33
N THR A 88 -9.63 -4.97 -7.47
CA THR A 88 -10.27 -6.22 -7.91
C THR A 88 -11.47 -6.02 -8.82
N LEU A 89 -12.13 -4.87 -8.69
CA LEU A 89 -13.43 -4.55 -9.24
C LEU A 89 -13.24 -3.47 -10.30
N GLY A 90 -12.36 -3.73 -11.28
CA GLY A 90 -12.06 -2.78 -12.34
C GLY A 90 -13.29 -2.41 -13.17
N ASP A 91 -13.29 -1.21 -13.77
CA ASP A 91 -14.41 -0.65 -14.52
C ASP A 91 -15.01 -1.64 -15.53
N ALA A 92 -14.18 -2.32 -16.31
CA ALA A 92 -14.63 -3.27 -17.32
C ALA A 92 -15.47 -4.42 -16.75
N GLN A 93 -15.05 -5.00 -15.63
CA GLN A 93 -15.77 -6.10 -14.99
C GLN A 93 -17.08 -5.62 -14.34
N LEU A 94 -17.08 -4.39 -13.83
CA LEU A 94 -18.29 -3.77 -13.32
C LEU A 94 -19.32 -3.57 -14.41
N HIS A 95 -18.92 -2.99 -15.54
CA HIS A 95 -19.82 -2.76 -16.67
C HIS A 95 -20.46 -4.05 -17.19
N GLU A 96 -19.74 -5.18 -17.17
CA GLU A 96 -20.31 -6.50 -17.54
C GLU A 96 -21.37 -7.01 -16.54
N SER A 97 -21.23 -6.65 -15.27
CA SER A 97 -22.14 -7.07 -14.21
C SER A 97 -23.39 -6.19 -14.06
N LEU A 98 -23.45 -5.07 -14.79
CA LEU A 98 -24.57 -4.14 -14.75
C LEU A 98 -25.72 -4.61 -15.66
N PRO A 99 -26.98 -4.38 -15.25
CA PRO A 99 -28.13 -4.76 -16.06
C PRO A 99 -28.34 -3.87 -17.30
N THR A 100 -27.60 -2.76 -17.44
CA THR A 100 -27.84 -1.75 -18.49
C THR A 100 -26.53 -1.07 -18.87
N GLU A 101 -26.35 -0.74 -20.16
CA GLU A 101 -25.11 -0.16 -20.69
C GLU A 101 -24.97 1.35 -20.42
N ASN A 102 -26.07 2.07 -20.18
CA ASN A 102 -26.09 3.52 -19.90
C ASN A 102 -25.99 3.82 -18.40
N VAL A 103 -25.07 3.17 -17.71
CA VAL A 103 -24.90 3.29 -16.26
C VAL A 103 -23.49 3.78 -15.97
N SER A 104 -23.40 4.92 -15.28
CA SER A 104 -22.12 5.44 -14.80
C SER A 104 -21.86 4.94 -13.38
N VAL A 105 -20.71 4.31 -13.20
CA VAL A 105 -20.26 3.83 -11.89
C VAL A 105 -19.15 4.73 -11.40
N ASN A 106 -19.24 5.17 -10.15
CA ASN A 106 -18.19 5.97 -9.52
C ASN A 106 -17.41 5.07 -8.56
N LEU A 107 -16.29 4.49 -8.99
CA LEU A 107 -15.48 3.62 -8.13
C LEU A 107 -14.86 4.37 -6.95
N ASP A 108 -14.62 5.68 -7.07
CA ASP A 108 -14.12 6.52 -5.98
C ASP A 108 -15.13 6.69 -4.84
N SER A 109 -16.41 6.43 -5.10
CA SER A 109 -17.45 6.39 -4.07
C SER A 109 -17.49 5.09 -3.26
N THR A 110 -16.60 4.13 -3.54
CA THR A 110 -16.53 2.86 -2.82
C THR A 110 -16.34 3.13 -1.34
N HIS A 111 -17.29 2.69 -0.53
CA HIS A 111 -17.25 2.88 0.91
C HIS A 111 -17.47 1.55 1.62
N ILE A 112 -16.55 1.23 2.53
CA ILE A 112 -16.60 0.03 3.35
C ILE A 112 -16.84 0.42 4.79
N GLN A 113 -17.79 -0.25 5.44
CA GLN A 113 -18.13 -0.05 6.84
C GLN A 113 -18.08 -1.37 7.57
N LYS A 114 -17.34 -1.41 8.68
CA LYS A 114 -17.34 -2.54 9.60
C LYS A 114 -18.52 -2.44 10.56
N ASP A 115 -19.30 -3.52 10.65
CA ASP A 115 -20.38 -3.73 11.59
C ASP A 115 -20.11 -5.01 12.39
N ARG A 116 -19.49 -4.88 13.57
CA ARG A 116 -19.09 -6.00 14.44
C ARG A 116 -18.31 -7.09 13.68
N ASP A 117 -19.00 -8.16 13.29
CA ASP A 117 -18.47 -9.34 12.61
C ASP A 117 -18.74 -9.32 11.08
N ALA A 118 -19.25 -8.22 10.53
CA ALA A 118 -19.55 -8.07 9.11
C ALA A 118 -18.94 -6.80 8.52
N TYR A 119 -18.58 -6.85 7.25
CA TYR A 119 -18.20 -5.69 6.45
C TYR A 119 -19.27 -5.44 5.39
N HIS A 120 -19.67 -4.18 5.30
CA HIS A 120 -20.63 -3.67 4.34
C HIS A 120 -19.87 -2.85 3.31
N LEU A 121 -19.91 -3.28 2.05
CA LEU A 121 -19.45 -2.47 0.93
C LEU A 121 -20.63 -1.78 0.29
N SER A 122 -20.49 -0.50 -0.01
CA SER A 122 -21.45 0.27 -0.80
C SER A 122 -20.74 1.03 -1.91
N LEU A 123 -21.45 1.22 -3.02
CA LEU A 123 -20.96 1.91 -4.20
C LEU A 123 -22.06 2.81 -4.74
N ILE A 124 -21.70 3.97 -5.27
CA ILE A 124 -22.65 4.89 -5.91
C ILE A 124 -22.67 4.61 -7.42
N ILE A 125 -23.88 4.43 -7.93
CA ILE A 125 -24.13 4.22 -9.35
C ILE A 125 -25.22 5.20 -9.81
N GLU A 126 -24.98 5.86 -10.93
CA GLU A 126 -25.94 6.78 -11.56
C GLU A 126 -26.58 6.14 -12.78
N MET A 127 -27.90 6.19 -12.84
CA MET A 127 -28.71 5.62 -13.92
C MET A 127 -29.83 6.57 -14.30
N GLY A 128 -29.82 7.06 -15.53
CA GLY A 128 -30.93 7.87 -16.04
C GLY A 128 -31.24 9.13 -15.22
N GLY A 129 -30.26 9.65 -14.47
CA GLY A 129 -30.43 10.79 -13.56
C GLY A 129 -30.79 10.42 -12.11
N GLU A 130 -31.01 9.14 -11.81
CA GLU A 130 -31.19 8.65 -10.44
C GLU A 130 -29.91 8.01 -9.91
N GLN A 131 -29.58 8.32 -8.65
CA GLN A 131 -28.46 7.73 -7.96
C GLN A 131 -28.93 6.56 -7.09
N ILE A 132 -28.40 5.37 -7.34
CA ILE A 132 -28.64 4.19 -6.52
C ILE A 132 -27.37 3.82 -5.75
N ARG A 133 -27.56 3.12 -4.63
CA ARG A 133 -26.46 2.66 -3.78
C ARG A 133 -26.54 1.14 -3.57
N PRO A 134 -26.09 0.32 -4.53
CA PRO A 134 -25.92 -1.10 -4.29
C PRO A 134 -24.98 -1.35 -3.11
N PHE A 135 -25.25 -2.43 -2.39
CA PHE A 135 -24.43 -2.85 -1.27
C PHE A 135 -24.23 -4.37 -1.29
N ALA A 136 -23.11 -4.81 -0.72
CA ALA A 136 -22.81 -6.20 -0.47
C ALA A 136 -22.27 -6.36 0.95
N THR A 137 -22.68 -7.43 1.62
CA THR A 137 -22.25 -7.71 3.00
C THR A 137 -21.47 -9.02 3.05
N VAL A 138 -20.33 -9.01 3.72
CA VAL A 138 -19.51 -10.21 3.99
C VAL A 138 -19.36 -10.34 5.49
N LYS A 139 -19.67 -11.51 6.05
CA LYS A 139 -19.58 -11.80 7.49
C LYS A 139 -18.42 -12.75 7.79
N ALA A 140 -17.79 -12.57 8.93
CA ALA A 140 -16.88 -13.55 9.52
C ALA A 140 -17.71 -14.76 9.99
N SER A 141 -17.32 -15.95 9.55
CA SER A 141 -17.88 -17.22 10.02
C SER A 141 -16.72 -18.09 10.51
N GLY A 142 -16.37 -17.95 11.78
CA GLY A 142 -15.23 -18.65 12.40
C GLY A 142 -13.89 -18.13 11.87
N ASP A 143 -13.19 -18.95 11.08
CA ASP A 143 -11.88 -18.62 10.49
C ASP A 143 -11.98 -18.12 9.04
N THR A 144 -13.19 -18.07 8.46
CA THR A 144 -13.39 -17.76 7.04
C THR A 144 -14.38 -16.61 6.83
N TRP A 145 -14.14 -15.82 5.77
CA TRP A 145 -15.05 -14.77 5.31
C TRP A 145 -16.11 -15.37 4.38
N THR A 146 -17.38 -15.14 4.70
CA THR A 146 -18.53 -15.66 3.94
C THR A 146 -19.40 -14.53 3.41
N PRO A 147 -19.61 -14.42 2.09
CA PRO A 147 -20.53 -13.43 1.53
C PRO A 147 -21.98 -13.77 1.93
N MET A 148 -22.77 -12.75 2.26
CA MET A 148 -24.20 -12.94 2.50
C MET A 148 -24.93 -13.17 1.18
N GLU A 149 -26.05 -13.89 1.23
CA GLU A 149 -26.94 -14.05 0.08
C GLU A 149 -27.61 -12.72 -0.29
N PRO A 150 -27.88 -12.47 -1.59
CA PRO A 150 -28.58 -11.27 -2.03
C PRO A 150 -29.96 -11.18 -1.37
N PRO A 151 -30.39 -9.98 -0.95
CA PRO A 151 -31.73 -9.77 -0.42
C PRO A 151 -32.79 -10.26 -1.42
N LYS A 152 -33.87 -10.90 -0.93
CA LYS A 152 -34.98 -11.36 -1.78
C LYS A 152 -35.69 -10.23 -2.52
N SER A 153 -35.53 -8.99 -2.06
CA SER A 153 -36.04 -7.77 -2.69
C SER A 153 -35.12 -7.21 -3.78
N LEU A 154 -33.92 -7.78 -3.97
CA LEU A 154 -32.99 -7.34 -5.00
C LEU A 154 -33.47 -7.81 -6.38
N HIS A 155 -33.51 -6.88 -7.33
CA HIS A 155 -33.96 -7.17 -8.69
C HIS A 155 -32.95 -8.07 -9.42
N GLN A 156 -33.44 -9.03 -10.24
CA GLN A 156 -32.62 -10.09 -10.85
C GLN A 156 -31.40 -9.56 -11.63
N GLY A 157 -31.55 -8.41 -12.30
CA GLY A 157 -30.47 -7.76 -13.05
C GLY A 157 -29.32 -7.22 -12.17
N TRP A 158 -29.52 -7.06 -10.86
CA TRP A 158 -28.51 -6.56 -9.91
C TRP A 158 -27.79 -7.67 -9.17
N ILE A 159 -28.25 -8.92 -9.33
CA ILE A 159 -27.62 -10.08 -8.70
C ILE A 159 -26.17 -10.27 -9.17
N PRO A 160 -25.83 -10.14 -10.47
CA PRO A 160 -24.44 -10.25 -10.91
C PRO A 160 -23.54 -9.21 -10.26
N LEU A 161 -23.97 -7.93 -10.23
CA LEU A 161 -23.24 -6.87 -9.53
C LEU A 161 -23.04 -7.20 -8.05
N TYR A 162 -24.11 -7.60 -7.35
CA TYR A 162 -24.04 -7.98 -5.94
C TYR A 162 -23.00 -9.09 -5.72
N GLN A 163 -23.01 -10.12 -6.57
CA GLN A 163 -22.04 -11.21 -6.49
C GLN A 163 -20.61 -10.74 -6.75
N SER A 164 -20.39 -9.86 -7.72
CA SER A 164 -19.08 -9.24 -7.99
C SER A 164 -18.59 -8.44 -6.78
N LEU A 165 -19.43 -7.58 -6.20
CA LEU A 165 -19.11 -6.80 -5.01
C LEU A 165 -18.78 -7.70 -3.81
N ALA A 166 -19.60 -8.72 -3.56
CA ALA A 166 -19.39 -9.65 -2.46
C ALA A 166 -18.10 -10.47 -2.64
N LYS A 167 -17.79 -10.87 -3.87
CA LYS A 167 -16.55 -11.58 -4.22
C LYS A 167 -15.33 -10.70 -4.04
N ALA A 168 -15.38 -9.46 -4.52
CA ALA A 168 -14.32 -8.47 -4.36
C ALA A 168 -14.03 -8.20 -2.89
N LEU A 169 -15.07 -7.92 -2.08
CA LEU A 169 -14.94 -7.71 -0.65
C LEU A 169 -14.37 -8.95 0.06
N THR A 170 -14.85 -10.15 -0.29
CA THR A 170 -14.32 -11.40 0.28
C THR A 170 -12.84 -11.59 -0.08
N ASN A 171 -12.42 -11.21 -1.29
CA ASN A 171 -11.04 -11.32 -1.72
C ASN A 171 -10.15 -10.32 -0.98
N ALA A 172 -10.59 -9.06 -0.86
CA ALA A 172 -9.90 -8.03 -0.09
C ALA A 172 -9.73 -8.45 1.39
N LEU A 173 -10.76 -9.01 2.01
CA LEU A 173 -10.71 -9.51 3.39
C LEU A 173 -9.76 -10.72 3.54
N LYS A 174 -9.70 -11.60 2.54
CA LYS A 174 -8.73 -12.71 2.53
C LYS A 174 -7.28 -12.21 2.41
N GLN A 175 -7.04 -11.14 1.67
CA GLN A 175 -5.73 -10.51 1.55
C GLN A 175 -5.32 -9.78 2.83
N GLN A 176 -6.28 -9.21 3.55
CA GLN A 176 -6.04 -8.55 4.84
C GLN A 176 -5.64 -9.55 5.95
N GLY A 177 -6.21 -10.75 5.97
CA GLY A 177 -5.88 -11.81 6.93
C GLY A 177 -7.09 -12.53 7.53
N ARG A 178 -6.83 -13.40 8.52
CA ARG A 178 -7.90 -14.14 9.22
C ARG A 178 -8.76 -13.19 10.06
N PRO A 179 -10.09 -13.41 10.15
CA PRO A 179 -10.98 -12.61 11.00
C PRO A 179 -10.61 -12.65 12.50
N SER A 180 -9.84 -13.65 12.93
CA SER A 180 -9.57 -13.99 14.35
C SER A 180 -8.08 -13.92 14.68
N SER A 181 -7.45 -12.76 14.52
CA SER A 181 -6.14 -12.46 15.13
C SER A 181 -6.18 -11.14 15.85
N PHE A 182 -6.96 -11.10 16.93
CA PHE A 182 -6.75 -10.21 18.07
C PHE A 182 -7.14 -10.97 19.34
#